data_AF-A0A2A6RKS0-F1
#
_entry.id   AF-A0A2A6RKS0-F1
#
_cell.length_a   1.000
_cell.length_b   1.000
_cell.length_c   1.000
_cell.angle_alpha   90.00
_cell.angle_beta   90.00
_cell.angle_gamma   90.00
#
_symmetry.space_group_name_H-M   'P 1'
#
loop_
_entity.id
_entity.type
_entity.pdbx_description
1 polymer ?
#
loop_
_entity_poly.entity_id
_entity_poly.type
_entity_poly.pdbx_seq_one_letter_code
_entity_poly.pdbx_strand_id
1 'polypeptide(L)'
;MEITWIGMTRQHYQPGNVERIRMVVLHATAGRYPGDFGWLRKGGDERRPVSCHYYIDKRGQISQFVKDGDIAWHAGVSRWEIDGELRENLNRCSLGIELENLNTGRDPYPEEQLAAAVALTRLLVRRYNVPRNQLVRHLDISPGRKTDPAGFPWASFVARVYAEAHQPAQPAEEHVRSHMLDLAYRAAGSGLSAAWPLHTVAERRDLGMPVALISNATLTPPGHTAQDDLDRVVRLPGQPPLLVEVYARDLLYANVTGESSEPPAAAQVRQLTTLAEGPLQEALLDLMFRAADPVNGFRADWAFHQHFLDYSDELGVPIGPNHRLTLTPRRAFACQHYALDSLCSPVGAWKTIYRLSELEGSLPGLSASEVIALRHALLDDLYRARTGRRYDASALLSSYAQQHELGAPLGPPEVAVIGDEPYLLMPFACDVLACRLPTPNWPIERPLPTATSIISLMAAQRPRSGLSALLSSSGLFRRFIKPQAARRSGAEPMPGVLLGPRATQPSVLDLGPTGRPPAANEALPARLVITASPGPASVDLHSAKQHKRWHYYIDTSGAIYRLRDELSSVAGHQGDPAIIVASEGDPARAGAAQRSALSWLVRSLATMLKIPPEGVGR
;
A
#
# COMPACT_ATOMS: atom_id res chain seq x y z
N MET A 1 -22.31 24.94 10.10
CA MET A 1 -21.78 25.84 11.15
C MET A 1 -21.95 27.25 10.62
N GLU A 2 -22.67 28.09 11.35
CA GLU A 2 -22.88 29.50 11.00
C GLU A 2 -21.91 30.35 11.83
N ILE A 3 -21.15 31.24 11.16
CA ILE A 3 -20.30 32.23 11.81
C ILE A 3 -20.93 33.58 11.52
N THR A 4 -21.39 34.27 12.55
CA THR A 4 -21.99 35.60 12.39
C THR A 4 -20.89 36.66 12.43
N TRP A 5 -20.74 37.42 11.35
CA TRP A 5 -19.87 38.59 11.35
C TRP A 5 -20.52 39.72 12.17
N ILE A 6 -19.87 40.12 13.26
CA ILE A 6 -20.33 41.18 14.16
C ILE A 6 -19.51 42.46 13.98
N GLY A 7 -18.20 42.30 13.77
CA GLY A 7 -17.25 43.42 13.69
C GLY A 7 -16.99 44.13 15.03
N MET A 8 -15.82 44.74 15.15
CA MET A 8 -15.45 45.60 16.28
C MET A 8 -16.13 46.97 16.20
N THR A 9 -16.44 47.59 17.34
CA THR A 9 -16.89 49.00 17.37
C THR A 9 -15.73 50.00 17.50
N ARG A 10 -14.53 49.54 17.89
CA ARG A 10 -13.29 50.32 17.92
C ARG A 10 -12.21 49.60 17.13
N GLN A 11 -11.30 50.34 16.51
CA GLN A 11 -10.16 49.78 15.77
C GLN A 11 -9.03 49.34 16.71
N HIS A 12 -9.33 48.45 17.67
CA HIS A 12 -8.34 47.83 18.55
C HIS A 12 -7.83 46.52 17.96
N TYR A 13 -7.28 46.62 16.75
CA TYR A 13 -6.63 45.56 15.99
C TYR A 13 -5.73 46.24 14.95
N GLN A 14 -4.84 45.49 14.31
CA GLN A 14 -3.98 46.02 13.24
C GLN A 14 -4.33 45.35 11.91
N PRO A 15 -4.29 46.08 10.78
CA PRO A 15 -4.36 45.44 9.46
C PRO A 15 -3.26 44.39 9.28
N GLY A 16 -3.58 43.31 8.58
CA GLY A 16 -2.62 42.24 8.30
C GLY A 16 -2.98 41.45 7.05
N ASN A 17 -2.38 40.28 6.90
CA ASN A 17 -2.72 39.31 5.86
C ASN A 17 -2.83 37.89 6.46
N VAL A 18 -3.42 36.98 5.72
CA VAL A 18 -3.62 35.58 6.16
C VAL A 18 -2.32 34.78 6.23
N GLU A 19 -1.29 35.16 5.47
CA GLU A 19 0.00 34.45 5.40
C GLU A 19 0.79 34.52 6.71
N ARG A 20 0.44 35.44 7.62
CA ARG A 20 1.02 35.52 8.96
C ARG A 20 0.61 34.36 9.87
N ILE A 21 -0.54 33.72 9.58
CA ILE A 21 -1.19 32.79 10.51
C ILE A 21 -0.36 31.52 10.58
N ARG A 22 0.13 31.21 11.79
CA ARG A 22 0.87 29.99 12.12
C ARG A 22 0.26 29.22 13.29
N MET A 23 -0.60 29.88 14.09
CA MET A 23 -1.15 29.30 15.31
C MET A 23 -2.58 29.73 15.62
N VAL A 24 -3.24 28.95 16.47
CA VAL A 24 -4.54 29.25 17.07
C VAL A 24 -4.39 29.22 18.59
N VAL A 25 -4.88 30.27 19.26
CA VAL A 25 -4.84 30.39 20.73
C VAL A 25 -6.26 30.39 21.28
N LEU A 26 -6.54 29.47 22.21
CA LEU A 26 -7.81 29.42 22.94
C LEU A 26 -7.74 30.20 24.26
N HIS A 27 -8.82 30.91 24.53
CA HIS A 27 -9.00 31.79 25.69
C HIS A 27 -10.33 31.53 26.40
N ALA A 28 -10.44 32.06 27.61
CA ALA A 28 -11.69 32.18 28.34
C ALA A 28 -11.89 33.64 28.77
N THR A 29 -13.10 34.15 28.61
CA THR A 29 -13.38 35.59 28.78
C THR A 29 -13.26 36.11 30.21
N ALA A 30 -13.30 35.23 31.21
CA ALA A 30 -13.50 35.56 32.62
C ALA A 30 -14.79 36.37 32.88
N GLY A 31 -15.79 36.20 32.03
CA GLY A 31 -17.05 36.93 32.07
C GLY A 31 -18.23 36.08 31.61
N ARG A 32 -19.36 36.74 31.34
CA ARG A 32 -20.61 36.13 30.89
C ARG A 32 -21.30 37.00 29.86
N TYR A 33 -22.01 36.34 28.95
CA TYR A 33 -22.86 36.98 27.97
C TYR A 33 -24.01 37.74 28.68
N PRO A 34 -24.43 38.92 28.19
CA PRO A 34 -23.90 39.65 27.03
C PRO A 34 -22.72 40.59 27.36
N GLY A 35 -22.26 40.63 28.62
CA GLY A 35 -21.31 41.62 29.10
C GLY A 35 -19.90 41.47 28.52
N ASP A 36 -19.36 40.26 28.55
CA ASP A 36 -18.04 39.94 27.96
C ASP A 36 -18.05 40.08 26.44
N PHE A 37 -19.12 39.63 25.78
CA PHE A 37 -19.37 39.85 24.36
C PHE A 37 -19.31 41.35 24.02
N GLY A 38 -20.05 42.18 24.77
CA GLY A 38 -20.05 43.62 24.58
C GLY A 38 -18.68 44.26 24.83
N TRP A 39 -17.96 43.79 25.85
CA TRP A 39 -16.62 44.26 26.18
C TRP A 39 -15.60 43.93 25.07
N LEU A 40 -15.59 42.68 24.58
CA LEU A 40 -14.70 42.24 23.50
C LEU A 40 -15.04 42.92 22.18
N ARG A 41 -16.33 43.03 21.82
CA ARG A 41 -16.78 43.76 20.62
C ARG A 41 -16.39 45.23 20.68
N LYS A 42 -16.44 45.84 21.86
CA LYS A 42 -15.98 47.22 22.08
C LYS A 42 -14.47 47.36 21.91
N GLY A 43 -13.73 46.30 22.18
CA GLY A 43 -12.28 46.28 22.20
C GLY A 43 -11.67 46.63 23.55
N GLY A 44 -12.42 46.45 24.63
CA GLY A 44 -12.05 46.90 25.97
C GLY A 44 -12.00 48.42 26.12
N ASP A 45 -11.15 48.89 27.03
CA ASP A 45 -10.90 50.32 27.26
C ASP A 45 -9.68 50.83 26.49
N GLU A 46 -9.54 52.15 26.37
CA GLU A 46 -8.46 52.78 25.60
C GLU A 46 -7.07 52.62 26.24
N ARG A 47 -7.01 52.37 27.55
CA ARG A 47 -5.75 52.15 28.28
C ARG A 47 -5.33 50.68 28.24
N ARG A 48 -6.26 49.77 27.99
CA ARG A 48 -6.08 48.31 27.93
C ARG A 48 -6.87 47.74 26.76
N PRO A 49 -6.45 48.03 25.53
CA PRO A 49 -7.17 47.56 24.37
C PRO A 49 -6.99 46.05 24.23
N VAL A 50 -8.07 45.37 23.88
CA VAL A 50 -8.13 43.91 23.69
C VAL A 50 -9.03 43.61 22.52
N SER A 51 -8.75 42.54 21.78
CA SER A 51 -9.67 42.02 20.77
C SER A 51 -9.39 40.55 20.50
N CYS A 52 -10.37 39.84 19.95
CA CYS A 52 -10.20 38.48 19.46
C CYS A 52 -10.77 38.36 18.04
N HIS A 53 -10.46 37.25 17.36
CA HIS A 53 -11.04 37.00 16.04
C HIS A 53 -12.45 36.44 16.21
N TYR A 54 -12.59 35.45 17.10
CA TYR A 54 -13.85 34.76 17.34
C TYR A 54 -14.23 34.74 18.82
N TYR A 55 -15.54 34.74 19.07
CA TYR A 55 -16.15 34.54 20.37
C TYR A 55 -17.20 33.42 20.28
N ILE A 56 -17.25 32.53 21.28
CA ILE A 56 -18.21 31.44 21.36
C ILE A 56 -18.95 31.48 22.71
N ASP A 57 -20.27 31.69 22.65
CA ASP A 57 -21.12 31.71 23.85
C ASP A 57 -21.39 30.30 24.41
N LYS A 58 -22.04 30.23 25.59
CA LYS A 58 -22.41 28.95 26.22
C LYS A 58 -23.39 28.10 25.39
N ARG A 59 -24.09 28.69 24.41
CA ARG A 59 -25.05 28.03 23.48
C ARG A 59 -24.38 27.60 22.17
N GLY A 60 -23.06 27.77 22.05
CA GLY A 60 -22.30 27.41 20.85
C GLY A 60 -22.46 28.38 19.67
N GLN A 61 -22.99 29.58 19.87
CA GLN A 61 -23.05 30.60 18.81
C GLN A 61 -21.66 31.19 18.57
N ILE A 62 -21.24 31.22 17.31
CA ILE A 62 -19.91 31.72 16.91
C ILE A 62 -20.07 33.11 16.30
N SER A 63 -19.44 34.09 16.94
CA SER A 63 -19.38 35.47 16.48
C SER A 63 -17.97 35.86 16.07
N GLN A 64 -17.81 36.55 14.94
CA GLN A 64 -16.53 37.05 14.47
C GLN A 64 -16.43 38.57 14.63
N PHE A 65 -15.37 39.04 15.30
CA PHE A 65 -15.12 40.46 15.54
C PHE A 65 -14.02 41.03 14.65
N VAL A 66 -12.92 40.30 14.46
CA VAL A 66 -11.77 40.69 13.63
C VAL A 66 -11.61 39.70 12.49
N LYS A 67 -11.29 40.19 11.28
CA LYS A 67 -11.06 39.34 10.11
C LYS A 67 -9.82 38.47 10.32
N ASP A 68 -9.79 37.27 9.76
CA ASP A 68 -8.70 36.30 9.94
C ASP A 68 -7.33 36.90 9.58
N GLY A 69 -7.27 37.70 8.50
CA GLY A 69 -6.03 38.35 8.05
C GLY A 69 -5.55 39.49 8.96
N ASP A 70 -6.46 40.16 9.66
CA ASP A 70 -6.11 41.25 10.57
C ASP A 70 -5.54 40.69 11.89
N ILE A 71 -4.81 41.51 12.64
CA ILE A 71 -4.12 41.13 13.89
C ILE A 71 -4.95 41.61 15.08
N ALA A 72 -5.71 40.70 15.71
CA ALA A 72 -6.36 40.96 16.99
C ALA A 72 -5.35 40.98 18.17
N TRP A 73 -5.72 41.63 19.26
CA TRP A 73 -4.88 41.84 20.45
C TRP A 73 -5.35 40.97 21.62
N HIS A 74 -5.06 39.67 21.59
CA HIS A 74 -5.54 38.68 22.56
C HIS A 74 -4.43 38.03 23.40
N ALA A 75 -3.27 37.74 22.82
CA ALA A 75 -2.17 37.01 23.44
C ALA A 75 -1.32 37.89 24.39
N GLY A 76 -1.13 39.17 24.06
CA GLY A 76 -0.27 40.08 24.83
C GLY A 76 1.19 39.60 24.93
N VAL A 77 1.84 39.87 26.08
CA VAL A 77 3.21 39.37 26.35
C VAL A 77 3.17 37.85 26.41
N SER A 78 3.70 37.22 25.36
CA SER A 78 3.59 35.79 25.09
C SER A 78 4.80 35.30 24.30
N ARG A 79 5.14 34.02 24.44
CA ARG A 79 6.21 33.35 23.68
C ARG A 79 5.88 31.88 23.40
N TRP A 80 6.29 31.36 22.24
CA TRP A 80 6.11 29.97 21.85
C TRP A 80 7.09 29.58 20.74
N GLU A 81 7.43 28.31 20.64
CA GLU A 81 8.27 27.80 19.54
C GLU A 81 7.43 27.62 18.27
N ILE A 82 7.82 28.28 17.18
CA ILE A 82 7.15 28.21 15.87
C ILE A 82 8.23 27.97 14.82
N ASP A 83 8.09 26.88 14.06
CA ASP A 83 9.03 26.46 13.02
C ASP A 83 10.48 26.27 13.56
N GLY A 84 10.60 25.78 14.80
CA GLY A 84 11.89 25.56 15.48
C GLY A 84 12.52 26.82 16.10
N GLU A 85 11.86 27.98 16.03
CA GLU A 85 12.34 29.24 16.58
C GLU A 85 11.43 29.77 17.68
N LEU A 86 12.02 30.26 18.79
CA LEU A 86 11.25 30.93 19.84
C LEU A 86 10.77 32.30 19.34
N ARG A 87 9.45 32.47 19.22
CA ARG A 87 8.83 33.75 18.84
C ARG A 87 8.15 34.40 20.02
N GLU A 88 8.17 35.73 20.05
CA GLU A 88 7.48 36.56 21.03
C GLU A 88 6.33 37.35 20.38
N ASN A 89 5.41 37.88 21.19
CA ASN A 89 4.25 38.67 20.74
C ASN A 89 3.40 37.93 19.71
N LEU A 90 2.81 36.84 20.17
CA LEU A 90 2.16 35.85 19.31
C LEU A 90 0.90 36.37 18.59
N ASN A 91 0.34 37.52 19.02
CA ASN A 91 -0.73 38.21 18.28
C ASN A 91 -0.43 38.28 16.77
N ARG A 92 0.85 38.56 16.41
CA ARG A 92 1.27 38.74 15.01
C ARG A 92 1.13 37.48 14.16
N CYS A 93 1.15 36.29 14.74
CA CYS A 93 1.06 35.03 14.03
C CYS A 93 -0.11 34.13 14.46
N SER A 94 -0.99 34.60 15.34
CA SER A 94 -2.11 33.82 15.86
C SER A 94 -3.50 34.32 15.47
N LEU A 95 -4.44 33.37 15.47
CA LEU A 95 -5.87 33.60 15.62
C LEU A 95 -6.31 33.31 17.06
N GLY A 96 -6.91 34.30 17.72
CA GLY A 96 -7.49 34.18 19.06
C GLY A 96 -8.98 33.83 19.05
N ILE A 97 -9.34 32.76 19.77
CA ILE A 97 -10.73 32.32 20.01
C ILE A 97 -11.06 32.49 21.50
N GLU A 98 -12.06 33.29 21.81
CA GLU A 98 -12.58 33.51 23.16
C GLU A 98 -13.80 32.64 23.43
N LEU A 99 -13.80 31.93 24.56
CA LEU A 99 -14.94 31.13 25.02
C LEU A 99 -15.58 31.82 26.23
N GLU A 100 -16.90 32.02 26.20
CA GLU A 100 -17.65 32.48 27.38
C GLU A 100 -17.42 31.54 28.56
N ASN A 101 -16.70 32.00 29.57
CA ASN A 101 -16.44 31.25 30.79
C ASN A 101 -15.90 32.17 31.90
N LEU A 102 -16.30 31.92 33.14
CA LEU A 102 -15.80 32.67 34.31
C LEU A 102 -14.32 32.39 34.64
N ASN A 103 -13.69 31.42 33.97
CA ASN A 103 -12.29 31.03 34.13
C ASN A 103 -11.90 30.61 35.56
N THR A 104 -12.87 30.08 36.32
CA THR A 104 -12.68 29.64 37.72
C THR A 104 -12.18 28.19 37.84
N GLY A 105 -12.15 27.46 36.72
CA GLY A 105 -11.94 26.00 36.70
C GLY A 105 -13.16 25.18 37.13
N ARG A 106 -14.25 25.82 37.58
CA ARG A 106 -15.52 25.17 37.97
C ARG A 106 -16.71 25.55 37.08
N ASP A 107 -16.60 26.65 36.35
CA ASP A 107 -17.62 27.04 35.38
C ASP A 107 -17.54 26.09 34.15
N PRO A 108 -18.58 25.30 33.85
CA PRO A 108 -18.50 24.26 32.84
C PRO A 108 -18.42 24.85 31.43
N TYR A 109 -17.82 24.09 30.52
CA TYR A 109 -17.95 24.30 29.06
C TYR A 109 -19.05 23.34 28.56
N PRO A 110 -20.28 23.81 28.29
CA PRO A 110 -21.36 22.95 27.81
C PRO A 110 -20.98 22.27 26.49
N GLU A 111 -21.58 21.12 26.21
CA GLU A 111 -21.26 20.35 25.00
C GLU A 111 -21.52 21.16 23.71
N GLU A 112 -22.54 22.02 23.68
CA GLU A 112 -22.81 22.91 22.54
C GLU A 112 -21.65 23.88 22.28
N GLN A 113 -21.13 24.52 23.34
CA GLN A 113 -19.96 25.40 23.27
C GLN A 113 -18.70 24.63 22.86
N LEU A 114 -18.50 23.42 23.40
CA LEU A 114 -17.36 22.58 23.06
C LEU A 114 -17.43 22.10 21.61
N ALA A 115 -18.60 21.68 21.13
CA ALA A 115 -18.83 21.26 19.74
C ALA A 115 -18.59 22.43 18.77
N ALA A 116 -19.06 23.63 19.10
CA ALA A 116 -18.79 24.84 18.33
C ALA A 116 -17.29 25.18 18.30
N ALA A 117 -16.61 25.11 19.45
CA ALA A 117 -15.16 25.32 19.53
C ALA A 117 -14.39 24.30 18.68
N VAL A 118 -14.78 23.02 18.71
CA VAL A 118 -14.19 21.96 17.87
C VAL A 118 -14.40 22.26 16.39
N ALA A 119 -15.63 22.57 15.99
CA ALA A 119 -15.98 22.84 14.61
C ALA A 119 -15.22 24.06 14.04
N LEU A 120 -15.20 25.16 14.80
CA LEU A 120 -14.49 26.37 14.41
C LEU A 120 -12.98 26.12 14.34
N THR A 121 -12.40 25.53 15.38
CA THR A 121 -10.95 25.30 15.42
C THR A 121 -10.52 24.36 14.32
N ARG A 122 -11.28 23.28 14.06
CA ARG A 122 -11.03 22.36 12.94
C ARG A 122 -11.06 23.09 11.59
N LEU A 123 -12.02 23.99 11.39
CA LEU A 123 -12.07 24.81 10.17
C LEU A 123 -10.79 25.65 10.03
N LEU A 124 -10.39 26.36 11.09
CA LEU A 124 -9.25 27.27 11.06
C LEU A 124 -7.91 26.54 10.89
N VAL A 125 -7.67 25.46 11.63
CA VAL A 125 -6.41 24.72 11.53
C VAL A 125 -6.24 24.06 10.16
N ARG A 126 -7.33 23.61 9.53
CA ARG A 126 -7.31 23.10 8.15
C ARG A 126 -7.10 24.22 7.14
N ARG A 127 -7.85 25.32 7.27
CA ARG A 127 -7.79 26.45 6.33
C ARG A 127 -6.41 27.10 6.27
N TYR A 128 -5.72 27.19 7.40
CA TYR A 128 -4.42 27.86 7.53
C TYR A 128 -3.25 26.89 7.75
N ASN A 129 -3.47 25.59 7.56
CA ASN A 129 -2.48 24.53 7.74
C ASN A 129 -1.71 24.65 9.09
N VAL A 130 -2.44 24.90 10.18
CA VAL A 130 -1.86 25.07 11.51
C VAL A 130 -1.54 23.70 12.10
N PRO A 131 -0.26 23.36 12.33
CA PRO A 131 0.12 22.06 12.84
C PRO A 131 -0.32 21.89 14.30
N ARG A 132 -0.46 20.63 14.74
CA ARG A 132 -1.05 20.28 16.06
C ARG A 132 -0.37 20.93 17.26
N ASN A 133 0.95 21.11 17.20
CA ASN A 133 1.75 21.78 18.24
C ASN A 133 1.57 23.31 18.27
N GLN A 134 0.83 23.89 17.31
CA GLN A 134 0.53 25.32 17.21
C GLN A 134 -0.93 25.65 17.53
N LEU A 135 -1.71 24.65 17.96
CA LEU A 135 -2.97 24.84 18.67
C LEU A 135 -2.66 24.85 20.17
N VAL A 136 -2.80 26.01 20.82
CA VAL A 136 -2.33 26.24 22.19
C VAL A 136 -3.36 26.96 23.06
N ARG A 137 -3.18 26.90 24.38
CA ARG A 137 -3.95 27.70 25.34
C ARG A 137 -3.20 28.97 25.70
N HIS A 138 -3.92 29.99 26.17
CA HIS A 138 -3.28 31.23 26.64
C HIS A 138 -2.29 31.00 27.79
N LEU A 139 -2.61 30.08 28.71
CA LEU A 139 -1.72 29.69 29.81
C LEU A 139 -0.40 29.04 29.31
N ASP A 140 -0.42 28.36 28.16
CA ASP A 140 0.76 27.68 27.60
C ASP A 140 1.77 28.72 27.08
N ILE A 141 1.27 29.76 26.41
CA ILE A 141 2.09 30.82 25.80
C ILE A 141 2.47 31.95 26.77
N SER A 142 1.91 31.95 27.98
CA SER A 142 2.10 33.00 29.00
C SER A 142 2.12 32.42 30.42
N PRO A 143 3.02 31.46 30.70
CA PRO A 143 3.05 30.75 31.97
C PRO A 143 3.28 31.72 33.14
N GLY A 144 2.50 31.55 34.21
CA GLY A 144 2.55 32.41 35.41
C GLY A 144 1.79 33.74 35.30
N ARG A 145 1.54 34.25 34.07
CA ARG A 145 0.74 35.48 33.85
C ARG A 145 -0.75 35.16 33.60
N LYS A 146 -1.03 34.07 32.90
CA LYS A 146 -2.37 33.69 32.44
C LYS A 146 -2.75 32.31 32.93
N THR A 147 -4.03 32.14 33.22
CA THR A 147 -4.62 30.89 33.72
C THR A 147 -5.71 30.34 32.79
N ASP A 148 -6.10 31.11 31.77
CA ASP A 148 -7.13 30.73 30.81
C ASP A 148 -6.64 29.76 29.72
N PRO A 149 -7.51 28.85 29.24
CA PRO A 149 -8.87 28.56 29.71
C PRO A 149 -8.89 27.50 30.84
N ALA A 150 -9.18 27.92 32.06
CA ALA A 150 -9.19 27.07 33.25
C ALA A 150 -10.36 26.07 33.24
N GLY A 151 -10.07 24.80 33.50
CA GLY A 151 -11.08 23.72 33.50
C GLY A 151 -11.52 23.25 32.11
N PHE A 152 -10.92 23.77 31.03
CA PHE A 152 -11.25 23.35 29.67
C PHE A 152 -10.74 21.93 29.37
N PRO A 153 -11.55 21.04 28.77
CA PRO A 153 -11.17 19.64 28.52
C PRO A 153 -10.20 19.49 27.35
N TRP A 154 -8.97 20.02 27.51
CA TRP A 154 -8.00 20.22 26.44
C TRP A 154 -7.66 18.95 25.64
N ALA A 155 -7.37 17.83 26.32
CA ALA A 155 -7.01 16.59 25.65
C ALA A 155 -8.15 16.05 24.76
N SER A 156 -9.38 16.05 25.26
CA SER A 156 -10.58 15.65 24.50
C SER A 156 -10.85 16.62 23.35
N PHE A 157 -10.73 17.92 23.59
CA PHE A 157 -10.88 18.95 22.56
C PHE A 157 -9.89 18.76 21.41
N VAL A 158 -8.59 18.65 21.69
CA VAL A 158 -7.55 18.45 20.67
C VAL A 158 -7.79 17.14 19.91
N ALA A 159 -8.14 16.06 20.62
CA ALA A 159 -8.49 14.79 19.99
C ALA A 159 -9.69 14.94 19.05
N ARG A 160 -10.73 15.68 19.44
CA ARG A 160 -11.89 15.97 18.59
C ARG A 160 -11.52 16.85 17.40
N VAL A 161 -10.73 17.91 17.57
CA VAL A 161 -10.33 18.81 16.46
C VAL A 161 -9.62 18.04 15.36
N TYR A 162 -8.65 17.19 15.73
CA TYR A 162 -7.83 16.41 14.80
C TYR A 162 -8.38 15.00 14.53
N ALA A 163 -9.53 14.63 15.11
CA ALA A 163 -10.23 13.43 14.70
C ALA A 163 -10.52 13.54 13.20
N GLU A 164 -10.19 12.49 12.45
CA GLU A 164 -10.59 12.37 11.06
C GLU A 164 -12.08 12.64 10.97
N ALA A 165 -12.48 13.44 9.97
CA ALA A 165 -13.90 13.71 9.79
C ALA A 165 -14.58 12.35 9.62
N HIS A 166 -15.54 12.04 10.48
CA HIS A 166 -16.51 11.01 10.14
C HIS A 166 -17.11 11.48 8.82
N GLN A 167 -16.68 10.85 7.74
CA GLN A 167 -17.38 10.93 6.48
C GLN A 167 -18.83 10.55 6.79
N PRO A 168 -19.84 11.20 6.17
CA PRO A 168 -21.20 10.68 6.27
C PRO A 168 -21.11 9.17 6.02
N ALA A 169 -21.66 8.36 6.94
CA ALA A 169 -21.47 6.92 6.94
C ALA A 169 -21.58 6.43 5.50
N GLN A 170 -20.45 6.04 4.90
CA GLN A 170 -20.52 5.61 3.52
C GLN A 170 -21.42 4.36 3.52
N PRO A 171 -22.23 4.13 2.48
CA PRO A 171 -22.98 2.88 2.38
C PRO A 171 -22.04 1.71 2.71
N ALA A 172 -22.52 0.67 3.41
CA ALA A 172 -21.66 -0.45 3.84
C ALA A 172 -20.81 -1.01 2.68
N GLU A 173 -21.34 -0.98 1.46
CA GLU A 173 -20.64 -1.34 0.23
C GLU A 173 -19.42 -0.45 -0.06
N GLU A 174 -19.48 0.85 0.17
CA GLU A 174 -18.37 1.78 -0.08
C GLU A 174 -17.25 1.64 0.99
N HIS A 175 -17.60 1.29 2.23
CA HIS A 175 -16.60 0.88 3.23
C HIS A 175 -15.89 -0.41 2.83
N VAL A 176 -16.64 -1.40 2.33
CA VAL A 176 -16.07 -2.65 1.79
C VAL A 176 -15.16 -2.34 0.60
N ARG A 177 -15.59 -1.49 -0.34
CA ARG A 177 -14.79 -1.06 -1.50
C ARG A 177 -13.51 -0.35 -1.09
N SER A 178 -13.58 0.54 -0.11
CA SER A 178 -12.41 1.26 0.41
C SER A 178 -11.37 0.29 1.00
N HIS A 179 -11.80 -0.74 1.74
CA HIS A 179 -10.90 -1.78 2.25
C HIS A 179 -10.36 -2.72 1.16
N MET A 180 -11.18 -3.03 0.15
CA MET A 180 -10.73 -3.81 -1.00
C MET A 180 -9.63 -3.05 -1.76
N LEU A 181 -9.83 -1.75 -1.98
CA LEU A 181 -8.85 -0.89 -2.63
C LEU A 181 -7.58 -0.80 -1.77
N ASP A 182 -7.72 -0.61 -0.45
CA ASP A 182 -6.60 -0.61 0.52
C ASP A 182 -5.77 -1.89 0.43
N LEU A 183 -6.44 -3.05 0.40
CA LEU A 183 -5.78 -4.33 0.24
C LEU A 183 -5.03 -4.45 -1.09
N ALA A 184 -5.57 -3.93 -2.20
CA ALA A 184 -4.89 -3.95 -3.50
C ALA A 184 -3.55 -3.19 -3.45
N TYR A 185 -3.55 -1.97 -2.90
CA TYR A 185 -2.34 -1.17 -2.80
C TYR A 185 -1.34 -1.73 -1.79
N ARG A 186 -1.83 -2.30 -0.68
CA ARG A 186 -0.96 -3.00 0.28
C ARG A 186 -0.31 -4.24 -0.33
N ALA A 187 -1.05 -5.00 -1.13
CA ALA A 187 -0.50 -6.13 -1.88
C ALA A 187 0.57 -5.70 -2.90
N ALA A 188 0.44 -4.49 -3.45
CA ALA A 188 1.46 -3.87 -4.31
C ALA A 188 2.65 -3.25 -3.54
N GLY A 189 2.62 -3.25 -2.20
CA GLY A 189 3.69 -2.72 -1.36
C GLY A 189 3.52 -1.24 -0.95
N SER A 190 2.30 -0.72 -0.93
CA SER A 190 2.02 0.70 -0.60
C SER A 190 0.74 0.88 0.25
N GLY A 191 0.60 2.03 0.92
CA GLY A 191 -0.67 2.47 1.52
C GLY A 191 -1.45 3.38 0.58
N LEU A 192 -2.78 3.35 0.65
CA LEU A 192 -3.63 4.17 -0.23
C LEU A 192 -3.58 5.66 0.06
N SER A 193 -3.73 6.44 -1.01
CA SER A 193 -4.38 7.75 -0.97
C SER A 193 -5.61 7.69 -1.88
N ALA A 194 -6.82 7.75 -1.31
CA ALA A 194 -8.09 7.56 -2.04
C ALA A 194 -8.38 8.62 -3.13
N ALA A 195 -7.47 9.57 -3.35
CA ALA A 195 -7.55 10.62 -4.37
C ALA A 195 -6.42 10.53 -5.42
N TRP A 196 -5.79 9.37 -5.58
CA TRP A 196 -4.63 9.21 -6.47
C TRP A 196 -5.02 9.22 -7.98
N PRO A 197 -4.50 10.15 -8.81
CA PRO A 197 -4.93 10.28 -10.21
C PRO A 197 -4.54 9.11 -11.11
N LEU A 198 -3.43 8.42 -10.82
CA LEU A 198 -3.00 7.24 -11.57
C LEU A 198 -4.06 6.12 -11.47
N HIS A 199 -4.69 5.96 -10.30
CA HIS A 199 -5.79 5.01 -10.12
C HIS A 199 -6.96 5.31 -11.04
N THR A 200 -7.39 6.59 -11.06
CA THR A 200 -8.50 7.04 -11.91
C THR A 200 -8.22 6.79 -13.39
N VAL A 201 -6.97 6.97 -13.83
CA VAL A 201 -6.56 6.67 -15.21
C VAL A 201 -6.53 5.17 -15.47
N ALA A 202 -6.00 4.37 -14.55
CA ALA A 202 -5.94 2.92 -14.65
C ALA A 202 -7.34 2.31 -14.75
N GLU A 203 -8.28 2.78 -13.91
CA GLU A 203 -9.69 2.36 -13.92
C GLU A 203 -10.35 2.69 -15.27
N ARG A 204 -10.19 3.92 -15.77
CA ARG A 204 -10.74 4.34 -17.09
C ARG A 204 -10.17 3.54 -18.26
N ARG A 205 -8.97 3.02 -18.14
CA ARG A 205 -8.27 2.25 -19.19
C ARG A 205 -8.30 0.73 -18.95
N ASP A 206 -9.04 0.24 -17.95
CA ASP A 206 -9.17 -1.17 -17.59
C ASP A 206 -7.81 -1.88 -17.35
N LEU A 207 -6.86 -1.19 -16.71
CA LEU A 207 -5.50 -1.72 -16.49
C LEU A 207 -5.38 -2.71 -15.33
N GLY A 208 -6.49 -2.97 -14.63
CA GLY A 208 -6.53 -3.83 -13.45
C GLY A 208 -6.05 -3.13 -12.18
N MET A 209 -5.59 -3.93 -11.22
CA MET A 209 -5.12 -3.49 -9.90
C MET A 209 -3.63 -3.13 -9.92
N PRO A 210 -3.17 -2.28 -8.98
CA PRO A 210 -1.75 -2.08 -8.74
C PRO A 210 -1.06 -3.41 -8.42
N VAL A 211 0.11 -3.63 -9.02
CA VAL A 211 0.91 -4.86 -8.87
C VAL A 211 2.16 -4.61 -8.04
N ALA A 212 2.81 -3.47 -8.25
CA ALA A 212 4.02 -3.11 -7.54
C ALA A 212 4.18 -1.60 -7.43
N LEU A 213 4.72 -1.16 -6.29
CA LEU A 213 5.19 0.20 -6.09
C LEU A 213 6.67 0.31 -6.46
N ILE A 214 7.01 1.33 -7.26
CA ILE A 214 8.38 1.70 -7.55
C ILE A 214 8.67 3.00 -6.79
N SER A 215 9.59 2.93 -5.82
CA SER A 215 9.98 4.05 -4.96
C SER A 215 11.50 4.09 -4.78
N ASN A 216 12.03 5.29 -4.57
CA ASN A 216 13.45 5.51 -4.27
C ASN A 216 13.77 5.40 -2.76
N ALA A 217 12.76 5.24 -1.88
CA ALA A 217 12.94 5.17 -0.44
C ALA A 217 12.77 3.74 0.11
N THR A 218 13.56 3.38 1.14
CA THR A 218 13.36 2.15 1.92
C THR A 218 12.01 2.22 2.67
N LEU A 219 11.09 1.31 2.33
CA LEU A 219 9.75 1.23 2.91
C LEU A 219 9.82 1.10 4.45
N THR A 220 9.34 2.12 5.16
CA THR A 220 9.09 2.07 6.62
C THR A 220 7.71 1.40 6.84
N PRO A 221 7.42 0.71 7.97
CA PRO A 221 6.19 -0.08 8.13
C PRO A 221 4.91 0.77 7.95
N PRO A 222 3.76 0.16 7.63
CA PRO A 222 2.54 0.88 7.29
C PRO A 222 2.04 1.68 8.51
N GLY A 223 2.27 2.98 8.47
CA GLY A 223 1.71 3.97 9.39
C GLY A 223 0.99 5.02 8.56
N HIS A 224 -0.30 5.17 8.81
CA HIS A 224 -1.21 6.08 8.12
C HIS A 224 -0.66 7.51 8.00
N THR A 225 -0.41 7.95 6.76
CA THR A 225 -0.85 9.22 6.14
C THR A 225 -0.30 9.29 4.71
N ALA A 226 -1.11 9.80 3.78
CA ALA A 226 -0.75 10.11 2.40
C ALA A 226 0.23 11.30 2.31
N GLN A 227 1.45 11.14 2.86
CA GLN A 227 2.42 12.23 3.00
C GLN A 227 3.69 12.08 2.13
N ASP A 228 3.90 11.01 1.35
CA ASP A 228 5.15 10.88 0.57
C ASP A 228 4.94 10.46 -0.90
N ASP A 229 4.16 11.26 -1.63
CA ASP A 229 4.11 11.16 -3.10
C ASP A 229 5.47 11.49 -3.74
N LEU A 230 6.31 12.28 -3.06
CA LEU A 230 7.69 12.56 -3.45
C LEU A 230 8.62 11.34 -3.33
N ASP A 231 8.35 10.41 -2.41
CA ASP A 231 9.14 9.17 -2.29
C ASP A 231 8.88 8.21 -3.46
N ARG A 232 7.78 8.39 -4.18
CA ARG A 232 7.42 7.63 -5.39
C ARG A 232 8.05 8.20 -6.66
N VAL A 233 8.75 9.32 -6.56
CA VAL A 233 9.38 9.98 -7.70
C VAL A 233 10.68 9.25 -8.06
N VAL A 234 10.72 8.70 -9.26
CA VAL A 234 11.89 8.07 -9.84
C VAL A 234 12.68 9.07 -10.68
N ARG A 235 14.01 9.00 -10.61
CA ARG A 235 14.92 9.85 -11.38
C ARG A 235 15.65 8.98 -12.38
N LEU A 236 15.29 9.12 -13.66
CA LEU A 236 15.94 8.42 -14.76
C LEU A 236 16.98 9.31 -15.43
N PRO A 237 18.13 8.77 -15.87
CA PRO A 237 19.16 9.56 -16.57
C PRO A 237 18.59 10.31 -17.78
N GLY A 238 18.82 11.62 -17.83
CA GLY A 238 18.37 12.46 -18.95
C GLY A 238 16.86 12.71 -19.03
N GLN A 239 16.09 12.33 -18.00
CA GLN A 239 14.64 12.54 -17.93
C GLN A 239 14.28 13.48 -16.78
N PRO A 240 13.18 14.25 -16.90
CA PRO A 240 12.60 14.92 -15.75
C PRO A 240 12.18 13.88 -14.70
N PRO A 241 12.03 14.26 -13.42
CA PRO A 241 11.52 13.35 -12.40
C PRO A 241 10.16 12.80 -12.80
N LEU A 242 9.98 11.48 -12.65
CA LEU A 242 8.79 10.77 -13.07
C LEU A 242 8.10 10.15 -11.86
N LEU A 243 6.78 10.26 -11.83
CA LEU A 243 5.95 9.41 -11.02
C LEU A 243 5.64 8.15 -11.83
N VAL A 244 5.80 6.96 -11.23
CA VAL A 244 5.63 5.67 -11.91
C VAL A 244 4.80 4.72 -11.05
N GLU A 245 3.87 4.01 -11.68
CA GLU A 245 3.07 2.98 -11.00
C GLU A 245 2.74 1.81 -11.93
N VAL A 246 2.86 0.60 -11.41
CA VAL A 246 2.68 -0.63 -12.18
C VAL A 246 1.30 -1.22 -11.89
N TYR A 247 0.48 -1.34 -12.92
CA TYR A 247 -0.82 -2.00 -12.89
C TYR A 247 -0.77 -3.33 -13.64
N ALA A 248 -1.75 -4.19 -13.46
CA ALA A 248 -1.74 -5.55 -14.03
C ALA A 248 -1.49 -5.61 -15.54
N ARG A 249 -1.99 -4.65 -16.33
CA ARG A 249 -1.80 -4.66 -17.79
C ARG A 249 -0.64 -3.80 -18.27
N ASP A 250 -0.26 -2.77 -17.52
CA ASP A 250 0.68 -1.76 -18.01
C ASP A 250 1.29 -0.94 -16.87
N LEU A 251 2.37 -0.23 -17.19
CA LEU A 251 2.98 0.78 -16.34
C LEU A 251 2.46 2.16 -16.74
N LEU A 252 1.99 2.92 -15.76
CA LEU A 252 1.64 4.31 -15.90
C LEU A 252 2.77 5.22 -15.42
N TYR A 253 2.99 6.32 -16.13
CA TYR A 253 3.96 7.33 -15.73
C TYR A 253 3.49 8.76 -16.03
N ALA A 254 4.00 9.73 -15.27
CA ALA A 254 3.76 11.15 -15.49
C ALA A 254 4.97 11.98 -15.05
N ASN A 255 5.24 13.08 -15.77
CA ASN A 255 6.27 14.03 -15.35
C ASN A 255 5.83 14.80 -14.11
N VAL A 256 6.76 15.01 -13.17
CA VAL A 256 6.54 15.90 -12.03
C VAL A 256 6.88 17.33 -12.44
N THR A 257 5.92 18.25 -12.36
CA THR A 257 6.11 19.67 -12.70
C THR A 257 6.28 20.51 -11.44
N GLY A 258 7.52 20.93 -11.14
CA GLY A 258 7.85 21.84 -10.02
C GLY A 258 8.06 21.17 -8.67
N GLU A 259 8.39 21.96 -7.63
CA GLU A 259 8.54 21.51 -6.23
C GLU A 259 7.17 21.22 -5.55
N SER A 260 6.05 21.38 -6.26
CA SER A 260 4.72 21.16 -5.68
C SER A 260 4.47 19.67 -5.47
N SER A 261 4.09 19.31 -4.24
CA SER A 261 3.54 18.01 -3.84
C SER A 261 2.14 17.74 -4.43
N GLU A 262 1.76 18.38 -5.54
CA GLU A 262 0.45 18.21 -6.17
C GLU A 262 0.49 17.02 -7.14
N PRO A 263 -0.50 16.11 -7.09
CA PRO A 263 -0.54 14.95 -7.95
C PRO A 263 -0.80 15.33 -9.42
N PRO A 264 -0.23 14.59 -10.41
CA PRO A 264 -0.29 14.98 -11.82
C PRO A 264 -1.73 14.94 -12.35
N ALA A 265 -2.04 15.86 -13.28
CA ALA A 265 -3.35 15.85 -13.93
C ALA A 265 -3.51 14.57 -14.76
N ALA A 266 -4.72 13.98 -14.80
CA ALA A 266 -4.98 12.76 -15.58
C ALA A 266 -4.56 12.86 -17.06
N ALA A 267 -4.62 14.06 -17.65
CA ALA A 267 -4.19 14.33 -19.02
C ALA A 267 -2.66 14.26 -19.23
N GLN A 268 -1.86 14.28 -18.17
CA GLN A 268 -0.40 14.14 -18.19
C GLN A 268 0.05 12.69 -18.03
N VAL A 269 -0.84 11.79 -17.59
CA VAL A 269 -0.53 10.37 -17.40
C VAL A 269 -0.41 9.66 -18.75
N ARG A 270 0.65 8.88 -18.91
CA ARG A 270 1.02 8.11 -20.10
C ARG A 270 1.20 6.64 -19.74
N GLN A 271 1.18 5.79 -20.76
CA GLN A 271 1.32 4.34 -20.67
C GLN A 271 2.63 3.91 -21.33
N LEU A 272 3.32 2.95 -20.73
CA LEU A 272 4.55 2.38 -21.30
C LEU A 272 4.29 1.80 -22.70
N THR A 273 3.21 1.03 -22.88
CA THR A 273 2.87 0.40 -24.17
C THR A 273 2.64 1.40 -25.31
N THR A 274 2.25 2.63 -24.98
CA THR A 274 2.03 3.71 -25.96
C THR A 274 3.30 4.50 -26.30
N LEU A 275 4.40 4.23 -25.59
CA LEU A 275 5.67 4.92 -25.75
C LEU A 275 6.47 4.31 -26.91
N ALA A 276 6.97 5.16 -27.81
CA ALA A 276 7.87 4.75 -28.88
C ALA A 276 9.19 4.19 -28.33
N GLU A 277 9.81 3.30 -29.11
CA GLU A 277 11.10 2.70 -28.76
C GLU A 277 12.18 3.77 -28.53
N GLY A 278 12.92 3.60 -27.44
CA GLY A 278 14.01 4.51 -27.07
C GLY A 278 14.39 4.44 -25.59
N PRO A 279 15.33 5.29 -25.15
CA PRO A 279 15.95 5.19 -23.82
C PRO A 279 14.96 5.26 -22.65
N LEU A 280 13.90 6.07 -22.77
CA LEU A 280 12.88 6.16 -21.73
C LEU A 280 12.05 4.86 -21.63
N GLN A 281 11.68 4.26 -22.78
CA GLN A 281 10.93 3.01 -22.81
C GLN A 281 11.77 1.88 -22.20
N GLU A 282 13.03 1.77 -22.58
CA GLU A 282 13.97 0.78 -22.02
C GLU A 282 14.12 0.94 -20.50
N ALA A 283 14.27 2.18 -20.01
CA ALA A 283 14.41 2.45 -18.59
C ALA A 283 13.13 2.13 -17.80
N LEU A 284 11.95 2.46 -18.34
CA LEU A 284 10.67 2.12 -17.70
C LEU A 284 10.38 0.61 -17.76
N LEU A 285 10.75 -0.09 -18.85
CA LEU A 285 10.72 -1.55 -18.91
C LEU A 285 11.62 -2.17 -17.83
N ASP A 286 12.86 -1.68 -17.71
CA ASP A 286 13.80 -2.16 -16.69
C ASP A 286 13.26 -1.93 -15.27
N LEU A 287 12.68 -0.76 -14.99
CA LEU A 287 12.01 -0.46 -13.72
C LEU A 287 10.86 -1.43 -13.43
N MET A 288 9.95 -1.64 -14.39
CA MET A 288 8.83 -2.57 -14.25
C MET A 288 9.29 -3.99 -13.97
N PHE A 289 10.28 -4.48 -14.73
CA PHE A 289 10.82 -5.82 -14.52
C PHE A 289 11.61 -5.93 -13.22
N ARG A 290 12.29 -4.88 -12.76
CA ARG A 290 12.97 -4.88 -11.46
C ARG A 290 12.01 -4.90 -10.28
N ALA A 291 10.81 -4.36 -10.45
CA ALA A 291 9.76 -4.47 -9.44
C ALA A 291 9.36 -5.95 -9.20
N ALA A 292 9.46 -6.81 -10.22
CA ALA A 292 9.13 -8.23 -10.16
C ALA A 292 10.35 -9.15 -9.94
N ASP A 293 11.47 -8.81 -10.58
CA ASP A 293 12.77 -9.47 -10.49
C ASP A 293 13.83 -8.42 -10.13
N PRO A 294 13.97 -8.08 -8.83
CA PRO A 294 14.94 -7.09 -8.39
C PRO A 294 16.37 -7.47 -8.80
N VAL A 295 16.64 -8.75 -9.03
CA VAL A 295 17.98 -9.25 -9.35
C VAL A 295 18.33 -9.02 -10.81
N ASN A 296 17.43 -9.31 -11.74
CA ASN A 296 17.77 -9.27 -13.16
C ASN A 296 17.21 -8.03 -13.86
N GLY A 297 16.02 -7.54 -13.53
CA GLY A 297 15.37 -6.49 -14.32
C GLY A 297 15.09 -6.93 -15.75
N PHE A 298 14.94 -5.96 -16.67
CA PHE A 298 14.61 -6.26 -18.05
C PHE A 298 15.84 -6.73 -18.85
N ARG A 299 15.63 -7.68 -19.75
CA ARG A 299 16.66 -8.29 -20.60
C ARG A 299 16.11 -8.54 -21.98
N ALA A 300 16.48 -7.69 -22.94
CA ALA A 300 15.99 -7.79 -24.31
C ALA A 300 16.45 -9.08 -25.01
N ASP A 301 17.52 -9.73 -24.56
CA ASP A 301 18.02 -10.98 -25.15
C ASP A 301 17.36 -12.24 -24.56
N TRP A 302 16.48 -12.10 -23.56
CA TRP A 302 15.83 -13.24 -22.90
C TRP A 302 14.53 -13.63 -23.59
N ALA A 303 14.34 -14.94 -23.79
CA ALA A 303 13.20 -15.48 -24.55
C ALA A 303 11.83 -15.06 -23.96
N PHE A 304 11.65 -15.09 -22.64
CA PHE A 304 10.40 -14.66 -22.00
C PHE A 304 10.16 -13.16 -22.11
N HIS A 305 11.22 -12.35 -22.09
CA HIS A 305 11.09 -10.90 -22.19
C HIS A 305 10.79 -10.47 -23.63
N GLN A 306 11.38 -11.13 -24.63
CA GLN A 306 11.00 -10.97 -26.03
C GLN A 306 9.54 -11.38 -26.25
N HIS A 307 9.14 -12.54 -25.73
CA HIS A 307 7.74 -12.97 -25.78
C HIS A 307 6.81 -11.99 -25.06
N PHE A 308 7.25 -11.35 -23.98
CA PHE A 308 6.50 -10.28 -23.34
C PHE A 308 6.31 -9.06 -24.25
N LEU A 309 7.34 -8.61 -24.97
CA LEU A 309 7.19 -7.49 -25.91
C LEU A 309 6.15 -7.79 -27.00
N ASP A 310 6.11 -9.04 -27.49
CA ASP A 310 5.19 -9.47 -28.53
C ASP A 310 3.73 -9.65 -28.03
N TYR A 311 3.55 -9.98 -26.74
CA TYR A 311 2.26 -10.42 -26.17
C TYR A 311 1.89 -9.71 -24.86
N SER A 312 2.38 -8.48 -24.65
CA SER A 312 2.21 -7.73 -23.38
C SER A 312 0.75 -7.58 -22.95
N ASP A 313 -0.17 -7.35 -23.89
CA ASP A 313 -1.62 -7.24 -23.63
C ASP A 313 -2.25 -8.54 -23.09
N GLU A 314 -1.71 -9.70 -23.49
CA GLU A 314 -2.21 -11.01 -23.09
C GLU A 314 -1.57 -11.51 -21.80
N LEU A 315 -0.31 -11.14 -21.54
CA LEU A 315 0.43 -11.59 -20.36
C LEU A 315 0.24 -10.66 -19.15
N GLY A 316 0.07 -9.36 -19.41
CA GLY A 316 0.18 -8.33 -18.38
C GLY A 316 1.62 -8.17 -17.88
N VAL A 317 1.80 -7.35 -16.84
CA VAL A 317 3.11 -7.03 -16.27
C VAL A 317 3.71 -8.23 -15.52
N PRO A 318 5.05 -8.33 -15.42
CA PRO A 318 5.69 -9.38 -14.62
C PRO A 318 5.35 -9.21 -13.12
N ILE A 319 5.13 -10.32 -12.40
CA ILE A 319 4.79 -10.34 -10.96
C ILE A 319 5.74 -11.18 -10.11
N GLY A 320 6.77 -11.74 -10.73
CA GLY A 320 7.83 -12.47 -10.07
C GLY A 320 9.02 -12.70 -11.00
N PRO A 321 10.12 -13.24 -10.45
CA PRO A 321 11.33 -13.48 -11.22
C PRO A 321 11.22 -14.71 -12.11
N ASN A 322 12.05 -14.74 -13.16
CA ASN A 322 12.30 -15.97 -13.89
C ASN A 322 13.04 -16.96 -12.99
N HIS A 323 12.45 -18.13 -12.76
CA HIS A 323 12.98 -19.14 -11.85
C HIS A 323 12.76 -20.55 -12.39
N ARG A 324 13.46 -21.53 -11.80
CA ARG A 324 13.32 -22.93 -12.20
C ARG A 324 12.20 -23.63 -11.41
N LEU A 325 11.22 -24.18 -12.13
CA LEU A 325 10.19 -25.08 -11.62
C LEU A 325 10.52 -26.53 -11.98
N THR A 326 10.66 -27.41 -10.98
CA THR A 326 11.03 -28.83 -11.19
C THR A 326 9.80 -29.72 -11.03
N LEU A 327 9.36 -30.38 -12.11
CA LEU A 327 8.27 -31.38 -12.05
C LEU A 327 8.79 -32.73 -11.56
N THR A 328 9.95 -33.14 -12.07
CA THR A 328 10.66 -34.37 -11.67
C THR A 328 12.16 -34.12 -11.74
N PRO A 329 13.03 -34.97 -11.13
CA PRO A 329 14.48 -34.78 -11.20
C PRO A 329 15.06 -34.68 -12.62
N ARG A 330 14.34 -35.15 -13.64
CA ARG A 330 14.74 -35.09 -15.07
C ARG A 330 13.91 -34.10 -15.89
N ARG A 331 12.88 -33.48 -15.31
CA ARG A 331 11.99 -32.53 -15.99
C ARG A 331 11.90 -31.24 -15.17
N ALA A 332 12.59 -30.22 -15.65
CA ALA A 332 12.54 -28.88 -15.10
C ALA A 332 12.20 -27.88 -16.22
N PHE A 333 11.52 -26.82 -15.82
CA PHE A 333 11.09 -25.72 -16.66
C PHE A 333 11.64 -24.43 -16.08
N ALA A 334 12.07 -23.51 -16.92
CA ALA A 334 12.11 -22.10 -16.55
C ALA A 334 10.67 -21.59 -16.54
N CYS A 335 10.33 -20.73 -15.58
CA CYS A 335 9.01 -20.14 -15.44
C CYS A 335 9.13 -18.69 -15.01
N GLN A 336 8.25 -17.84 -15.55
CA GLN A 336 8.03 -16.49 -15.05
C GLN A 336 6.53 -16.21 -15.01
N HIS A 337 6.08 -15.68 -13.88
CA HIS A 337 4.68 -15.30 -13.69
C HIS A 337 4.47 -13.85 -14.10
N TYR A 338 3.37 -13.62 -14.81
CA TYR A 338 2.84 -12.31 -15.17
C TYR A 338 1.45 -12.15 -14.58
N ALA A 339 0.91 -10.94 -14.63
CA ALA A 339 -0.32 -10.58 -13.95
C ALA A 339 -1.54 -11.32 -14.52
N LEU A 340 -1.55 -11.63 -15.82
CA LEU A 340 -2.68 -12.29 -16.49
C LEU A 340 -2.40 -13.74 -16.89
N ASP A 341 -1.13 -14.10 -17.06
CA ASP A 341 -0.71 -15.45 -17.47
C ASP A 341 0.67 -15.81 -16.91
N SER A 342 1.14 -17.02 -17.18
CA SER A 342 2.48 -17.46 -16.79
C SER A 342 3.18 -18.13 -17.96
N LEU A 343 4.44 -17.79 -18.15
CA LEU A 343 5.28 -18.41 -19.17
C LEU A 343 6.08 -19.55 -18.56
N CYS A 344 6.26 -20.61 -19.33
CA CYS A 344 7.23 -21.64 -19.01
C CYS A 344 7.92 -22.19 -20.26
N SER A 345 9.12 -22.71 -20.09
CA SER A 345 9.92 -23.32 -21.15
C SER A 345 10.73 -24.46 -20.57
N PRO A 346 10.86 -25.63 -21.24
CA PRO A 346 11.73 -26.69 -20.75
C PRO A 346 13.17 -26.17 -20.63
N VAL A 347 13.85 -26.46 -19.51
CA VAL A 347 15.22 -25.98 -19.30
C VAL A 347 16.13 -26.48 -20.42
N GLY A 348 16.77 -25.55 -21.14
CA GLY A 348 17.62 -25.82 -22.30
C GLY A 348 16.90 -25.79 -23.65
N ALA A 349 15.58 -25.60 -23.69
CA ALA A 349 14.76 -25.54 -24.91
C ALA A 349 14.06 -24.17 -25.07
N TRP A 350 14.82 -23.07 -24.96
CA TRP A 350 14.33 -21.68 -24.91
C TRP A 350 13.55 -21.19 -26.14
N LYS A 351 13.54 -21.96 -27.23
CA LYS A 351 12.71 -21.69 -28.43
C LYS A 351 11.26 -22.15 -28.26
N THR A 352 10.98 -22.94 -27.22
CA THR A 352 9.65 -23.48 -26.93
C THR A 352 9.14 -22.84 -25.66
N ILE A 353 8.18 -21.94 -25.81
CA ILE A 353 7.50 -21.24 -24.72
C ILE A 353 6.05 -21.72 -24.70
N TYR A 354 5.55 -22.07 -23.53
CA TYR A 354 4.15 -22.37 -23.30
C TYR A 354 3.57 -21.33 -22.35
N ARG A 355 2.34 -20.91 -22.61
CA ARG A 355 1.55 -20.11 -21.68
C ARG A 355 0.68 -21.01 -20.82
N LEU A 356 0.47 -20.65 -19.56
CA LEU A 356 -0.38 -21.41 -18.64
C LEU A 356 -1.81 -21.52 -19.19
N SER A 357 -2.33 -20.47 -19.82
CA SER A 357 -3.63 -20.47 -20.52
C SER A 357 -3.71 -21.49 -21.67
N GLU A 358 -2.59 -21.89 -22.26
CA GLU A 358 -2.50 -22.83 -23.39
C GLU A 358 -2.23 -24.28 -22.95
N LEU A 359 -1.99 -24.52 -21.65
CA LEU A 359 -1.68 -25.85 -21.12
C LEU A 359 -2.94 -26.72 -21.03
N GLU A 360 -3.45 -27.12 -22.20
CA GLU A 360 -4.59 -28.01 -22.37
C GLU A 360 -4.30 -29.07 -23.44
N GLY A 361 -4.79 -30.29 -23.21
CA GLY A 361 -4.57 -31.41 -24.15
C GLY A 361 -3.10 -31.81 -24.26
N SER A 362 -2.63 -32.09 -25.48
CA SER A 362 -1.23 -32.44 -25.78
C SER A 362 -0.53 -31.30 -26.50
N LEU A 363 0.67 -30.95 -26.05
CA LEU A 363 1.48 -29.89 -26.64
C LEU A 363 2.77 -30.46 -27.27
N PRO A 364 3.38 -29.78 -28.26
CA PRO A 364 4.65 -30.22 -28.83
C PRO A 364 5.69 -30.42 -27.73
N GLY A 365 6.23 -31.64 -27.60
CA GLY A 365 7.24 -31.98 -26.59
C GLY A 365 6.70 -32.35 -25.20
N LEU A 366 5.37 -32.33 -24.98
CA LEU A 366 4.72 -32.70 -23.73
C LEU A 366 3.54 -33.66 -23.95
N SER A 367 3.54 -34.78 -23.24
CA SER A 367 2.37 -35.66 -23.14
C SER A 367 1.21 -34.97 -22.41
N ALA A 368 -0.04 -35.42 -22.61
CA ALA A 368 -1.20 -34.84 -21.93
C ALA A 368 -1.09 -34.90 -20.40
N SER A 369 -0.49 -35.96 -19.85
CA SER A 369 -0.20 -36.06 -18.41
C SER A 369 0.86 -35.05 -17.95
N GLU A 370 1.90 -34.79 -18.77
CA GLU A 370 2.89 -33.76 -18.49
C GLU A 370 2.27 -32.37 -18.55
N VAL A 371 1.36 -32.10 -19.50
CA VAL A 371 0.62 -30.81 -19.59
C VAL A 371 -0.22 -30.59 -18.33
N ILE A 372 -0.98 -31.60 -17.89
CA ILE A 372 -1.77 -31.52 -16.65
C ILE A 372 -0.86 -31.28 -15.44
N ALA A 373 0.22 -32.05 -15.31
CA ALA A 373 1.16 -31.91 -14.20
C ALA A 373 1.85 -30.54 -14.19
N LEU A 374 2.24 -30.04 -15.36
CA LEU A 374 2.86 -28.72 -15.52
C LEU A 374 1.88 -27.59 -15.17
N ARG A 375 0.64 -27.67 -15.66
CA ARG A 375 -0.42 -26.70 -15.33
C ARG A 375 -0.65 -26.63 -13.82
N HIS A 376 -0.79 -27.79 -13.17
CA HIS A 376 -0.97 -27.85 -11.71
C HIS A 376 0.24 -27.32 -10.95
N ALA A 377 1.46 -27.64 -11.39
CA ALA A 377 2.67 -27.16 -10.75
C ALA A 377 2.84 -25.64 -10.88
N LEU A 378 2.54 -25.06 -12.04
CA LEU A 378 2.58 -23.61 -12.27
C LEU A 378 1.55 -22.87 -11.42
N LEU A 379 0.32 -23.39 -11.34
CA LEU A 379 -0.73 -22.79 -10.51
C LEU A 379 -0.40 -22.91 -9.03
N ASP A 380 0.10 -24.05 -8.57
CA ASP A 380 0.50 -24.25 -7.17
C ASP A 380 1.70 -23.36 -6.81
N ASP A 381 2.68 -23.20 -7.70
CA ASP A 381 3.82 -22.31 -7.51
C ASP A 381 3.39 -20.84 -7.42
N LEU A 382 2.56 -20.39 -8.37
CA LEU A 382 1.99 -19.03 -8.39
C LEU A 382 1.20 -18.73 -7.11
N TYR A 383 0.25 -19.59 -6.75
CA TYR A 383 -0.58 -19.37 -5.56
C TYR A 383 0.26 -19.43 -4.28
N ARG A 384 1.22 -20.35 -4.20
CA ARG A 384 2.09 -20.47 -3.02
C ARG A 384 2.95 -19.23 -2.85
N ALA A 385 3.54 -18.74 -3.94
CA ALA A 385 4.43 -17.58 -3.94
C ALA A 385 3.68 -16.29 -3.54
N ARG A 386 2.43 -16.14 -3.96
CA ARG A 386 1.66 -14.90 -3.72
C ARG A 386 0.78 -14.94 -2.49
N THR A 387 0.29 -16.12 -2.09
CA THR A 387 -0.74 -16.26 -1.05
C THR A 387 -0.31 -17.10 0.15
N GLY A 388 0.80 -17.83 0.06
CA GLY A 388 1.20 -18.85 1.03
C GLY A 388 0.28 -20.09 1.05
N ARG A 389 -0.61 -20.22 0.07
CA ARG A 389 -1.57 -21.32 -0.06
C ARG A 389 -1.38 -22.06 -1.37
N ARG A 390 -1.80 -23.33 -1.38
CA ARG A 390 -1.83 -24.14 -2.58
C ARG A 390 -3.01 -23.76 -3.45
N TYR A 391 -2.86 -23.95 -4.76
CA TYR A 391 -3.96 -23.77 -5.69
C TYR A 391 -5.01 -24.88 -5.49
N ASP A 392 -6.28 -24.49 -5.45
CA ASP A 392 -7.42 -25.39 -5.39
C ASP A 392 -8.50 -24.89 -6.36
N ALA A 393 -8.72 -25.62 -7.45
CA ALA A 393 -9.71 -25.25 -8.47
C ALA A 393 -11.17 -25.29 -7.94
N SER A 394 -11.40 -26.00 -6.83
CA SER A 394 -12.70 -26.08 -6.16
C SER A 394 -12.92 -25.00 -5.10
N ALA A 395 -11.85 -24.28 -4.70
CA ALA A 395 -11.97 -23.20 -3.73
C ALA A 395 -12.76 -22.03 -4.33
N LEU A 396 -13.66 -21.44 -3.53
CA LEU A 396 -14.63 -20.45 -3.98
C LEU A 396 -13.98 -19.28 -4.73
N LEU A 397 -12.99 -18.62 -4.12
CA LEU A 397 -12.36 -17.42 -4.70
C LEU A 397 -11.47 -17.77 -5.90
N SER A 398 -10.78 -18.91 -5.88
CA SER A 398 -9.97 -19.40 -7.01
C SER A 398 -10.82 -19.75 -8.23
N SER A 399 -11.93 -20.45 -8.01
CA SER A 399 -12.87 -20.83 -9.08
C SER A 399 -13.52 -19.59 -9.70
N TYR A 400 -13.97 -18.63 -8.88
CA TYR A 400 -14.52 -17.37 -9.36
C TYR A 400 -13.49 -16.58 -10.16
N ALA A 401 -12.27 -16.43 -9.64
CA ALA A 401 -11.21 -15.71 -10.33
C ALA A 401 -10.89 -16.31 -11.70
N GLN A 402 -10.88 -17.64 -11.81
CA GLN A 402 -10.67 -18.33 -13.08
C GLN A 402 -11.85 -18.12 -14.05
N GLN A 403 -13.10 -18.20 -13.57
CA GLN A 403 -14.30 -18.00 -14.41
C GLN A 403 -14.43 -16.58 -14.94
N HIS A 404 -13.89 -15.61 -14.20
CA HIS A 404 -13.95 -14.19 -14.51
C HIS A 404 -12.63 -13.62 -15.05
N GLU A 405 -11.63 -14.47 -15.31
CA GLU A 405 -10.33 -14.09 -15.88
C GLU A 405 -9.64 -12.96 -15.09
N LEU A 406 -9.67 -13.04 -13.75
CA LEU A 406 -9.16 -11.98 -12.88
C LEU A 406 -7.61 -11.92 -12.79
N GLY A 407 -6.93 -12.82 -13.50
CA GLY A 407 -5.49 -12.97 -13.49
C GLY A 407 -4.95 -13.58 -12.19
N ALA A 408 -3.66 -13.37 -11.94
CA ALA A 408 -2.92 -13.92 -10.83
C ALA A 408 -3.37 -13.34 -9.47
N PRO A 409 -3.32 -14.12 -8.37
CA PRO A 409 -3.46 -13.56 -7.03
C PRO A 409 -2.27 -12.62 -6.74
N LEU A 410 -2.53 -11.47 -6.13
CA LEU A 410 -1.48 -10.48 -5.84
C LEU A 410 -0.98 -10.54 -4.39
N GLY A 411 -1.68 -11.21 -3.49
CA GLY A 411 -1.28 -11.25 -2.07
C GLY A 411 -2.06 -12.27 -1.25
N PRO A 412 -1.69 -12.44 0.02
CA PRO A 412 -2.42 -13.32 0.92
C PRO A 412 -3.85 -12.80 1.15
N PRO A 413 -4.82 -13.72 1.36
CA PRO A 413 -6.17 -13.33 1.70
C PRO A 413 -6.23 -12.76 3.13
N GLU A 414 -7.10 -11.78 3.34
CA GLU A 414 -7.23 -11.05 4.61
C GLU A 414 -8.65 -11.17 5.15
N VAL A 415 -8.78 -11.37 6.46
CA VAL A 415 -10.07 -11.24 7.13
C VAL A 415 -10.13 -9.86 7.79
N ALA A 416 -11.11 -9.05 7.39
CA ALA A 416 -11.34 -7.72 7.92
C ALA A 416 -12.76 -7.60 8.49
N VAL A 417 -12.94 -6.86 9.57
CA VAL A 417 -14.26 -6.54 10.12
C VAL A 417 -14.64 -5.13 9.66
N ILE A 418 -15.71 -5.01 8.88
CA ILE A 418 -16.14 -3.78 8.21
C ILE A 418 -17.56 -3.47 8.65
N GLY A 419 -17.75 -2.39 9.44
CA GLY A 419 -19.07 -2.02 9.96
C GLY A 419 -19.76 -3.15 10.73
N ASP A 420 -19.00 -3.85 11.59
CA ASP A 420 -19.39 -5.04 12.39
C ASP A 420 -19.54 -6.36 11.63
N GLU A 421 -19.34 -6.37 10.32
CA GLU A 421 -19.45 -7.58 9.51
C GLU A 421 -18.07 -8.11 9.09
N PRO A 422 -17.75 -9.40 9.29
CA PRO A 422 -16.48 -9.97 8.87
C PRO A 422 -16.50 -10.31 7.37
N TYR A 423 -15.44 -9.95 6.66
CA TYR A 423 -15.23 -10.25 5.26
C TYR A 423 -13.89 -10.94 5.05
N LEU A 424 -13.87 -11.93 4.17
CA LEU A 424 -12.65 -12.45 3.56
C LEU A 424 -12.41 -11.69 2.25
N LEU A 425 -11.24 -11.06 2.15
CA LEU A 425 -10.80 -10.25 1.02
C LEU A 425 -9.63 -10.97 0.33
N MET A 426 -9.57 -10.94 -0.99
CA MET A 426 -8.44 -11.50 -1.75
C MET A 426 -8.15 -10.67 -3.00
N PRO A 427 -6.93 -10.11 -3.15
CA PRO A 427 -6.57 -9.32 -4.30
C PRO A 427 -6.08 -10.20 -5.46
N PHE A 428 -6.58 -9.93 -6.66
CA PHE A 428 -6.15 -10.48 -7.93
C PHE A 428 -5.69 -9.36 -8.87
N ALA A 429 -5.03 -9.72 -9.96
CA ALA A 429 -4.45 -8.78 -10.90
C ALA A 429 -5.49 -7.81 -11.48
N CYS A 430 -6.70 -8.25 -11.80
CA CYS A 430 -7.72 -7.37 -12.40
C CYS A 430 -8.77 -6.86 -11.41
N ASP A 431 -8.84 -7.41 -10.20
CA ASP A 431 -9.91 -7.09 -9.26
C ASP A 431 -9.57 -7.53 -7.83
N VAL A 432 -10.31 -7.02 -6.85
CA VAL A 432 -10.31 -7.57 -5.50
C VAL A 432 -11.65 -8.24 -5.27
N LEU A 433 -11.62 -9.42 -4.65
CA LEU A 433 -12.83 -10.15 -4.27
C LEU A 433 -13.05 -10.04 -2.77
N ALA A 434 -14.31 -9.91 -2.38
CA ALA A 434 -14.74 -10.00 -0.99
C ALA A 434 -15.90 -10.98 -0.85
N CYS A 435 -15.91 -11.77 0.21
CA CYS A 435 -17.08 -12.55 0.62
C CYS A 435 -17.31 -12.42 2.12
N ARG A 436 -18.58 -12.25 2.50
CA ARG A 436 -18.97 -12.11 3.91
C ARG A 436 -18.81 -13.45 4.64
N LEU A 437 -18.24 -13.41 5.82
CA LEU A 437 -18.07 -14.55 6.71
C LEU A 437 -19.18 -14.59 7.77
N PRO A 438 -19.48 -15.76 8.35
CA PRO A 438 -20.41 -15.85 9.48
C PRO A 438 -19.84 -15.25 10.78
N THR A 439 -18.52 -15.36 10.97
CA THR A 439 -17.81 -14.81 12.14
C THR A 439 -16.38 -14.42 11.74
N PRO A 440 -15.71 -13.51 12.48
CA PRO A 440 -14.33 -13.11 12.18
C PRO A 440 -13.31 -14.27 12.24
N ASN A 441 -13.60 -15.30 13.03
CA ASN A 441 -12.73 -16.48 13.20
C ASN A 441 -13.22 -17.70 12.40
N TRP A 442 -14.00 -17.48 11.34
CA TRP A 442 -14.49 -18.58 10.52
C TRP A 442 -13.31 -19.35 9.90
N PRO A 443 -13.25 -20.69 10.05
CA PRO A 443 -12.17 -21.46 9.44
C PRO A 443 -12.30 -21.38 7.91
N ILE A 444 -11.35 -20.74 7.25
CA ILE A 444 -11.41 -20.47 5.81
C ILE A 444 -11.24 -21.74 4.95
N GLU A 445 -10.75 -22.82 5.54
CA GLU A 445 -10.76 -24.17 4.96
C GLU A 445 -12.11 -24.87 5.14
N ARG A 446 -13.12 -24.21 5.71
CA ARG A 446 -14.50 -24.75 5.79
C ARG A 446 -15.41 -24.03 4.80
N PRO A 447 -16.30 -24.78 4.12
CA PRO A 447 -17.36 -24.19 3.32
C PRO A 447 -18.25 -23.26 4.13
N LEU A 448 -18.82 -22.27 3.47
CA LEU A 448 -19.81 -21.38 4.11
C LEU A 448 -21.12 -22.15 4.38
N PRO A 449 -21.83 -21.80 5.47
CA PRO A 449 -23.07 -22.48 5.87
C PRO A 449 -24.24 -22.20 4.93
N THR A 450 -24.16 -21.11 4.15
CA THR A 450 -25.15 -20.69 3.15
C THR A 450 -24.42 -20.11 1.94
N ALA A 451 -25.08 -20.06 0.79
CA ALA A 451 -24.56 -19.34 -0.36
C ALA A 451 -24.28 -17.87 -0.02
N THR A 452 -23.06 -17.42 -0.28
CA THR A 452 -22.63 -16.03 -0.10
C THR A 452 -22.35 -15.42 -1.47
N SER A 453 -22.80 -14.18 -1.67
CA SER A 453 -22.45 -13.39 -2.86
C SER A 453 -20.99 -12.95 -2.78
N ILE A 454 -20.26 -13.16 -3.88
CA ILE A 454 -18.94 -12.55 -4.07
C ILE A 454 -19.15 -11.10 -4.49
N ILE A 455 -18.51 -10.20 -3.76
CA ILE A 455 -18.43 -8.77 -4.06
C ILE A 455 -17.13 -8.56 -4.86
N SER A 456 -17.22 -7.87 -5.98
CA SER A 456 -16.09 -7.49 -6.82
C SER A 456 -15.94 -5.97 -6.79
N LEU A 457 -14.69 -5.49 -6.69
CA LEU A 457 -14.39 -4.05 -6.65
C LEU A 457 -14.74 -3.39 -7.98
N MET A 458 -14.53 -4.07 -9.11
CA MET A 458 -14.76 -3.50 -10.43
C MET A 458 -16.18 -3.76 -10.99
N ALA A 459 -16.95 -4.71 -10.45
CA ALA A 459 -18.27 -5.08 -10.96
C ALA A 459 -19.34 -3.98 -10.82
N ALA A 460 -19.22 -3.09 -9.83
CA ALA A 460 -20.19 -2.00 -9.62
C ALA A 460 -20.16 -0.94 -10.74
N GLN A 461 -19.13 -0.94 -11.59
CA GLN A 461 -18.89 0.12 -12.58
C GLN A 461 -18.89 -0.34 -14.03
N ARG A 462 -18.99 -1.64 -14.33
CA ARG A 462 -19.18 -2.11 -15.70
C ARG A 462 -20.68 -1.97 -16.04
N PRO A 463 -21.13 -0.94 -16.80
CA PRO A 463 -22.48 -0.98 -17.32
C PRO A 463 -22.63 -2.30 -18.08
N ARG A 464 -23.68 -3.05 -17.74
CA ARG A 464 -24.09 -4.25 -18.49
C ARG A 464 -24.46 -3.82 -19.91
N SER A 465 -23.49 -3.68 -20.79
CA SER A 465 -23.72 -3.46 -22.21
C SER A 465 -23.79 -4.81 -22.89
N GLY A 466 -24.98 -5.19 -23.34
CA GLY A 466 -25.25 -6.37 -24.18
C GLY A 466 -24.67 -6.23 -25.60
N LEU A 467 -23.49 -5.63 -25.73
CA LEU A 467 -22.83 -5.28 -27.00
C LEU A 467 -21.44 -5.93 -27.16
N SER A 468 -20.88 -6.55 -26.11
CA SER A 468 -19.69 -7.42 -26.23
C SER A 468 -19.96 -8.70 -27.03
N ALA A 469 -21.22 -8.97 -27.40
CA ALA A 469 -21.61 -10.00 -28.36
C ALA A 469 -21.53 -9.54 -29.84
N LEU A 470 -21.33 -8.24 -30.13
CA LEU A 470 -21.44 -7.68 -31.49
C LEU A 470 -20.15 -7.05 -32.04
N LEU A 471 -19.09 -6.90 -31.24
CA LEU A 471 -17.78 -6.41 -31.71
C LEU A 471 -16.73 -7.51 -31.88
N SER A 472 -17.19 -8.74 -32.13
CA SER A 472 -16.38 -9.82 -32.69
C SER A 472 -16.01 -9.61 -34.17
N SER A 473 -15.76 -8.38 -34.60
CA SER A 473 -15.55 -8.03 -36.01
C SER A 473 -14.38 -7.08 -36.20
N SER A 474 -13.15 -7.60 -36.13
CA SER A 474 -12.08 -7.40 -37.12
C SER A 474 -10.75 -7.97 -36.61
N GLY A 475 -10.08 -8.81 -37.40
CA GLY A 475 -8.69 -9.23 -37.14
C GLY A 475 -8.37 -10.72 -37.05
N LEU A 476 -8.95 -11.55 -37.93
CA LEU A 476 -8.36 -12.76 -38.56
C LEU A 476 -7.25 -13.52 -37.80
N PHE A 477 -7.61 -14.42 -36.88
CA PHE A 477 -7.19 -15.84 -36.81
C PHE A 477 -7.69 -16.46 -35.49
N ARG A 478 -9.02 -16.65 -35.44
CA ARG A 478 -9.73 -17.33 -34.36
C ARG A 478 -9.54 -18.84 -34.50
N ARG A 479 -8.59 -19.44 -33.80
CA ARG A 479 -8.51 -20.90 -33.67
C ARG A 479 -9.37 -21.35 -32.49
N PHE A 480 -10.61 -21.70 -32.81
CA PHE A 480 -11.60 -22.47 -32.03
C PHE A 480 -11.41 -22.55 -30.50
N ILE A 481 -11.85 -21.52 -29.78
CA ILE A 481 -12.31 -21.68 -28.40
C ILE A 481 -13.83 -21.57 -28.45
N LYS A 482 -14.52 -22.69 -28.16
CA LYS A 482 -15.97 -22.67 -27.91
C LYS A 482 -16.18 -21.86 -26.62
N PRO A 483 -16.90 -20.73 -26.65
CA PRO A 483 -17.32 -20.09 -25.42
C PRO A 483 -18.22 -21.07 -24.67
N GLN A 484 -17.80 -21.55 -23.50
CA GLN A 484 -18.75 -22.18 -22.59
C GLN A 484 -19.78 -21.10 -22.23
N ALA A 485 -21.03 -21.36 -22.59
CA ALA A 485 -22.14 -20.46 -22.38
C ALA A 485 -22.17 -20.00 -20.92
N ALA A 486 -22.09 -18.68 -20.72
CA ALA A 486 -22.39 -18.04 -19.45
C ALA A 486 -23.77 -18.48 -18.98
N ARG A 487 -23.82 -19.40 -18.01
CA ARG A 487 -25.04 -19.72 -17.29
C ARG A 487 -25.44 -18.50 -16.47
N ARG A 488 -26.68 -18.05 -16.71
CA ARG A 488 -27.32 -16.93 -16.01
C ARG A 488 -27.36 -17.16 -14.50
N SER A 489 -27.27 -16.04 -13.79
CA SER A 489 -27.43 -15.84 -12.35
C SER A 489 -28.67 -16.50 -11.75
N GLY A 490 -28.44 -17.21 -10.64
CA GLY A 490 -29.44 -17.66 -9.67
C GLY A 490 -28.85 -18.80 -8.85
N ALA A 491 -28.20 -18.47 -7.71
CA ALA A 491 -27.77 -19.33 -6.58
C ALA A 491 -27.44 -20.82 -6.88
N GLU A 492 -26.25 -21.38 -6.65
CA GLU A 492 -25.30 -21.23 -5.53
C GLU A 492 -23.92 -21.80 -5.92
N PRO A 493 -22.78 -21.28 -5.42
CA PRO A 493 -21.63 -22.12 -5.16
C PRO A 493 -21.85 -22.89 -3.85
N MET A 494 -22.11 -24.20 -3.95
CA MET A 494 -22.20 -25.15 -2.82
C MET A 494 -20.88 -25.93 -2.65
N PRO A 495 -20.69 -26.63 -1.52
CA PRO A 495 -19.80 -26.28 -0.42
C PRO A 495 -18.32 -26.50 -0.77
N GLY A 496 -17.70 -25.57 -1.48
CA GLY A 496 -16.24 -25.50 -1.61
C GLY A 496 -15.63 -24.80 -0.40
N VAL A 497 -14.43 -25.21 0.00
CA VAL A 497 -13.61 -24.41 0.92
C VAL A 497 -13.43 -22.99 0.36
N LEU A 498 -13.27 -21.96 1.19
CA LEU A 498 -13.14 -20.59 0.68
C LEU A 498 -11.85 -20.39 -0.11
N LEU A 499 -10.80 -21.07 0.33
CA LEU A 499 -9.43 -20.94 -0.14
C LEU A 499 -8.77 -22.33 -0.17
N GLY A 500 -7.78 -22.48 -1.05
CA GLY A 500 -6.93 -23.67 -1.05
C GLY A 500 -6.17 -23.85 0.27
N PRO A 501 -5.68 -25.08 0.57
CA PRO A 501 -5.04 -25.37 1.84
C PRO A 501 -3.74 -24.58 2.00
N ARG A 502 -3.34 -24.30 3.25
CA ARG A 502 -2.03 -23.70 3.54
C ARG A 502 -0.90 -24.54 2.95
N ALA A 503 0.07 -23.90 2.34
CA ALA A 503 1.26 -24.58 1.87
C ALA A 503 2.12 -25.00 3.08
N THR A 504 2.57 -26.25 3.10
CA THR A 504 3.48 -26.77 4.13
C THR A 504 4.95 -26.54 3.79
N GLN A 505 5.23 -26.17 2.54
CA GLN A 505 6.55 -25.86 2.01
C GLN A 505 6.53 -24.42 1.48
N PRO A 506 7.59 -23.63 1.71
CA PRO A 506 7.73 -22.30 1.12
C PRO A 506 7.90 -22.40 -0.40
N SER A 507 7.68 -21.29 -1.11
CA SER A 507 8.11 -21.16 -2.50
C SER A 507 9.63 -21.00 -2.56
N VAL A 508 10.26 -21.70 -3.49
CA VAL A 508 11.71 -21.64 -3.73
C VAL A 508 11.95 -21.12 -5.14
N LEU A 509 12.34 -19.85 -5.21
CA LEU A 509 12.65 -19.16 -6.45
C LEU A 509 14.15 -19.34 -6.74
N ASP A 510 14.46 -20.31 -7.59
CA ASP A 510 15.84 -20.60 -7.98
C ASP A 510 16.33 -19.62 -9.07
N LEU A 511 17.10 -18.61 -8.64
CA LEU A 511 17.68 -17.56 -9.47
C LEU A 511 19.19 -17.77 -9.74
N GLY A 512 19.71 -18.95 -9.40
CA GLY A 512 21.11 -19.30 -9.60
C GLY A 512 21.43 -19.42 -11.10
N PRO A 513 22.67 -19.09 -11.52
CA PRO A 513 23.12 -19.43 -12.87
C PRO A 513 23.01 -20.95 -13.00
N THR A 514 22.37 -21.42 -14.07
CA THR A 514 22.03 -22.84 -14.30
C THR A 514 23.18 -23.78 -13.90
N GLY A 515 23.04 -24.46 -12.76
CA GLY A 515 24.10 -25.26 -12.17
C GLY A 515 23.78 -26.75 -12.22
N ARG A 516 24.63 -27.49 -12.91
CA ARG A 516 24.76 -28.95 -12.90
C ARG A 516 24.62 -29.52 -11.47
N PRO A 517 24.01 -30.70 -11.27
CA PRO A 517 24.05 -31.36 -9.96
C PRO A 517 25.51 -31.51 -9.49
N PRO A 518 25.76 -31.54 -8.16
CA PRO A 518 27.09 -31.75 -7.62
C PRO A 518 27.81 -32.88 -8.35
N ALA A 519 29.06 -32.65 -8.75
CA ALA A 519 29.88 -33.75 -9.21
C ALA A 519 29.98 -34.77 -8.06
N ALA A 520 29.77 -36.06 -8.35
CA ALA A 520 29.72 -37.13 -7.35
C ALA A 520 31.00 -37.28 -6.48
N ASN A 521 32.07 -36.52 -6.79
CA ASN A 521 33.37 -36.53 -6.13
C ASN A 521 33.68 -35.26 -5.31
N GLU A 522 32.77 -34.28 -5.19
CA GLU A 522 32.98 -33.16 -4.26
C GLU A 522 32.66 -33.60 -2.82
N ALA A 523 33.63 -33.41 -1.91
CA ALA A 523 33.46 -33.75 -0.50
C ALA A 523 32.33 -32.90 0.10
N LEU A 524 31.27 -33.55 0.56
CA LEU A 524 30.15 -32.89 1.23
C LEU A 524 30.62 -32.26 2.55
N PRO A 525 30.12 -31.07 2.90
CA PRO A 525 30.50 -30.38 4.12
C PRO A 525 30.11 -31.18 5.37
N ALA A 526 31.05 -31.39 6.31
CA ALA A 526 30.79 -32.10 7.57
C ALA A 526 29.97 -31.26 8.57
N ARG A 527 29.92 -29.94 8.39
CA ARG A 527 29.18 -28.98 9.21
C ARG A 527 28.56 -27.91 8.31
N LEU A 528 27.35 -27.48 8.65
CA LEU A 528 26.65 -26.39 7.98
C LEU A 528 26.42 -25.26 8.96
N VAL A 529 27.09 -24.14 8.72
CA VAL A 529 26.90 -22.91 9.49
C VAL A 529 25.88 -22.04 8.76
N ILE A 530 24.69 -21.88 9.34
CA ILE A 530 23.63 -21.02 8.82
C ILE A 530 23.58 -19.77 9.69
N THR A 531 24.16 -18.68 9.19
CA THR A 531 24.03 -17.39 9.88
C THR A 531 22.85 -16.63 9.29
N ALA A 532 21.90 -16.23 10.14
CA ALA A 532 20.88 -15.26 9.76
C ALA A 532 21.50 -13.87 9.91
N SER A 533 21.82 -13.23 8.79
CA SER A 533 22.26 -11.82 8.78
C SER A 533 21.10 -10.92 8.38
N PRO A 534 21.06 -9.65 8.86
CA PRO A 534 20.19 -8.65 8.26
C PRO A 534 20.39 -8.61 6.74
N GLY A 535 19.33 -8.92 6.01
CA GLY A 535 19.29 -8.90 4.56
C GLY A 535 18.99 -7.50 4.07
N PRO A 536 19.42 -7.16 2.83
CA PRO A 536 18.95 -5.96 2.16
C PRO A 536 17.41 -5.95 2.07
N ALA A 537 16.80 -4.79 1.84
CA ALA A 537 15.43 -4.80 1.32
C ALA A 537 15.41 -5.53 -0.03
N SER A 538 14.27 -6.14 -0.39
CA SER A 538 14.12 -6.89 -1.64
C SER A 538 14.53 -6.06 -2.88
N VAL A 539 14.30 -4.76 -2.84
CA VAL A 539 14.69 -3.78 -3.87
C VAL A 539 16.20 -3.64 -4.07
N ASP A 540 17.01 -3.92 -3.04
CA ASP A 540 18.48 -3.83 -3.06
C ASP A 540 19.15 -5.18 -3.37
N LEU A 541 18.35 -6.22 -3.66
CA LEU A 541 18.83 -7.59 -3.85
C LEU A 541 19.79 -7.72 -5.05
N HIS A 542 19.69 -6.84 -6.04
CA HIS A 542 20.63 -6.74 -7.17
C HIS A 542 22.06 -6.53 -6.71
N SER A 543 22.31 -5.39 -6.04
CA SER A 543 23.61 -4.97 -5.53
C SER A 543 24.15 -6.02 -4.55
N ALA A 544 23.27 -6.54 -3.71
CA ALA A 544 23.55 -7.60 -2.77
C ALA A 544 24.06 -8.90 -3.42
N LYS A 545 23.44 -9.35 -4.53
CA LYS A 545 23.89 -10.52 -5.29
C LYS A 545 25.27 -10.29 -5.90
N GLN A 546 25.54 -9.09 -6.42
CA GLN A 546 26.85 -8.74 -7.01
C GLN A 546 27.99 -8.85 -6.00
N HIS A 547 27.75 -8.49 -4.74
CA HIS A 547 28.73 -8.63 -3.66
C HIS A 547 28.98 -10.08 -3.21
N LYS A 548 28.26 -11.06 -3.78
CA LYS A 548 28.42 -12.49 -3.48
C LYS A 548 28.44 -12.78 -1.98
N ARG A 549 27.57 -12.12 -1.20
CA ARG A 549 27.49 -12.31 0.26
C ARG A 549 26.53 -13.42 0.73
N TRP A 550 25.39 -13.62 0.07
CA TRP A 550 24.35 -14.59 0.51
C TRP A 550 24.06 -15.73 -0.48
N HIS A 551 23.78 -16.92 0.04
CA HIS A 551 23.36 -18.09 -0.76
C HIS A 551 21.85 -18.10 -0.94
N TYR A 552 21.14 -17.84 0.14
CA TYR A 552 19.69 -17.72 0.17
C TYR A 552 19.28 -16.38 0.74
N TYR A 553 18.14 -15.88 0.29
CA TYR A 553 17.45 -14.74 0.84
C TYR A 553 16.00 -15.13 1.14
N ILE A 554 15.49 -14.76 2.31
CA ILE A 554 14.11 -15.02 2.72
C ILE A 554 13.41 -13.67 2.88
N ASP A 555 12.41 -13.41 2.05
CA ASP A 555 11.63 -12.16 2.11
C ASP A 555 10.67 -12.14 3.31
N THR A 556 9.93 -11.06 3.49
CA THR A 556 8.91 -10.96 4.56
C THR A 556 7.75 -11.96 4.42
N SER A 557 7.47 -12.44 3.20
CA SER A 557 6.43 -13.44 2.93
C SER A 557 6.85 -14.88 3.28
N GLY A 558 8.15 -15.12 3.44
CA GLY A 558 8.73 -16.45 3.64
C GLY A 558 9.07 -17.17 2.32
N ALA A 559 9.02 -16.48 1.18
CA ALA A 559 9.57 -16.99 -0.06
C ALA A 559 11.10 -17.06 0.03
N ILE A 560 11.67 -18.13 -0.52
CA ILE A 560 13.11 -18.39 -0.48
C ILE A 560 13.68 -18.15 -1.87
N TYR A 561 14.61 -17.21 -1.97
CA TYR A 561 15.34 -16.90 -3.19
C TYR A 561 16.71 -17.57 -3.12
N ARG A 562 16.98 -18.53 -4.00
CA ARG A 562 18.32 -19.12 -4.14
C ARG A 562 19.13 -18.24 -5.10
N LEU A 563 20.20 -17.64 -4.59
CA LEU A 563 21.01 -16.67 -5.32
C LEU A 563 22.25 -17.28 -5.99
N ARG A 564 22.72 -18.44 -5.50
CA ARG A 564 23.90 -19.15 -6.02
C ARG A 564 23.84 -20.66 -5.76
N ASP A 565 24.83 -21.36 -6.29
CA ASP A 565 25.04 -22.78 -6.04
C ASP A 565 25.66 -23.08 -4.67
N GLU A 566 25.19 -24.16 -4.05
CA GLU A 566 25.58 -24.58 -2.69
C GLU A 566 27.03 -25.06 -2.58
N LEU A 567 27.71 -25.33 -3.70
CA LEU A 567 28.98 -26.06 -3.76
C LEU A 567 30.23 -25.18 -3.92
N SER A 568 30.08 -23.86 -4.08
CA SER A 568 31.24 -22.99 -4.22
C SER A 568 31.85 -22.64 -2.85
N SER A 569 33.15 -22.90 -2.66
CA SER A 569 33.91 -22.53 -1.47
C SER A 569 33.80 -21.02 -1.18
N VAL A 570 33.42 -20.64 0.05
CA VAL A 570 33.29 -19.24 0.45
C VAL A 570 34.67 -18.68 0.81
N ALA A 571 35.13 -17.67 0.06
CA ALA A 571 36.29 -16.88 0.47
C ALA A 571 35.94 -16.04 1.72
N GLY A 572 36.59 -16.31 2.85
CA GLY A 572 36.43 -15.53 4.09
C GLY A 572 36.26 -16.35 5.38
N HIS A 573 35.98 -17.65 5.28
CA HIS A 573 35.99 -18.57 6.42
C HIS A 573 37.15 -19.57 6.25
N GLN A 574 38.22 -19.40 7.01
CA GLN A 574 39.32 -20.36 7.07
C GLN A 574 38.81 -21.68 7.70
N GLY A 575 38.45 -22.66 6.87
CA GLY A 575 38.40 -24.07 7.28
C GLY A 575 37.12 -24.83 6.93
N ASP A 576 35.92 -24.25 7.12
CA ASP A 576 34.65 -24.96 6.93
C ASP A 576 33.75 -24.29 5.85
N PRO A 577 33.17 -25.05 4.92
CA PRO A 577 32.14 -24.56 3.98
C PRO A 577 30.88 -24.06 4.71
N ALA A 578 30.41 -22.85 4.39
CA ALA A 578 29.28 -22.22 5.07
C ALA A 578 28.20 -21.73 4.08
N ILE A 579 26.92 -21.93 4.43
CA ILE A 579 25.77 -21.41 3.68
C ILE A 579 25.18 -20.22 4.43
N ILE A 580 25.35 -19.04 3.84
CA ILE A 580 24.87 -17.78 4.42
C ILE A 580 23.43 -17.53 3.97
N VAL A 581 22.49 -17.38 4.91
CA VAL A 581 21.07 -17.12 4.65
C VAL A 581 20.72 -15.71 5.14
N ALA A 582 20.37 -14.81 4.22
CA ALA A 582 19.79 -13.52 4.58
C ALA A 582 18.30 -13.68 4.89
N SER A 583 17.82 -12.93 5.88
CA SER A 583 16.39 -12.66 6.08
C SER A 583 16.15 -11.18 5.85
N GLU A 584 15.10 -10.81 5.12
CA GLU A 584 14.69 -9.43 4.96
C GLU A 584 14.43 -8.78 6.33
N GLY A 585 15.05 -7.63 6.56
CA GLY A 585 15.02 -6.93 7.86
C GLY A 585 15.92 -7.57 8.92
N ASP A 586 15.66 -7.23 10.19
CA ASP A 586 16.38 -7.80 11.33
C ASP A 586 15.87 -9.23 11.63
N PRO A 587 16.72 -10.27 11.54
CA PRO A 587 16.33 -11.65 11.85
C PRO A 587 15.76 -11.83 13.26
N ALA A 588 16.16 -10.98 14.23
CA ALA A 588 15.59 -11.00 15.58
C ALA A 588 14.11 -10.59 15.61
N ARG A 589 13.64 -9.86 14.58
CA ARG A 589 12.26 -9.41 14.39
C ARG A 589 11.51 -10.22 13.32
N ALA A 590 12.12 -11.27 12.77
CA ALA A 590 11.55 -12.05 11.67
C ALA A 590 10.16 -12.62 12.04
N GLY A 591 9.21 -12.57 11.10
CA GLY A 591 7.84 -13.04 11.30
C GLY A 591 7.71 -14.57 11.35
N ALA A 592 6.50 -15.07 11.59
CA ALA A 592 6.22 -16.51 11.64
C ALA A 592 6.51 -17.22 10.30
N ALA A 593 6.21 -16.55 9.18
CA ALA A 593 6.46 -17.08 7.84
C ALA A 593 7.96 -17.24 7.57
N GLN A 594 8.75 -16.18 7.78
CA GLN A 594 10.22 -16.20 7.68
C GLN A 594 10.86 -17.29 8.55
N ARG A 595 10.46 -17.41 9.82
CA ARG A 595 10.97 -18.45 10.72
C ARG A 595 10.62 -19.86 10.24
N SER A 596 9.42 -20.04 9.69
CA SER A 596 8.98 -21.32 9.14
C SER A 596 9.76 -21.69 7.87
N ALA A 597 9.98 -20.71 6.98
CA ALA A 597 10.77 -20.85 5.77
C ALA A 597 12.23 -21.18 6.09
N LEU A 598 12.86 -20.45 7.03
CA LEU A 598 14.22 -20.73 7.49
C LEU A 598 14.33 -22.14 8.08
N SER A 599 13.39 -22.53 8.95
CA SER A 599 13.37 -23.87 9.55
C SER A 599 13.20 -24.97 8.50
N TRP A 600 12.38 -24.71 7.48
CA TRP A 600 12.22 -25.61 6.34
C TRP A 600 13.53 -25.71 5.54
N LEU A 601 14.14 -24.58 5.20
CA LEU A 601 15.38 -24.50 4.42
C LEU A 601 16.51 -25.27 5.10
N VAL A 602 16.71 -25.04 6.40
CA VAL A 602 17.74 -25.73 7.20
C VAL A 602 17.57 -27.25 7.12
N ARG A 603 16.33 -27.75 7.32
CA ARG A 603 16.04 -29.19 7.24
C ARG A 603 16.23 -29.75 5.83
N SER A 604 15.80 -29.01 4.82
CA SER A 604 15.94 -29.39 3.41
C SER A 604 17.41 -29.50 3.00
N LEU A 605 18.23 -28.51 3.36
CA LEU A 605 19.67 -28.50 3.09
C LEU A 605 20.40 -29.61 3.84
N ALA A 606 20.11 -29.79 5.13
CA ALA A 606 20.71 -30.87 5.92
C ALA A 606 20.41 -32.25 5.31
N THR A 607 19.19 -32.45 4.82
CA THR A 607 18.78 -33.68 4.13
C THR A 607 19.49 -33.85 2.79
N MET A 608 19.52 -32.79 1.96
CA MET A 608 20.14 -32.81 0.63
C MET A 608 21.64 -33.09 0.71
N LEU A 609 22.32 -32.44 1.67
CA LEU A 609 23.77 -32.53 1.88
C LEU A 609 24.16 -33.69 2.82
N LYS A 610 23.19 -34.46 3.32
CA LYS A 610 23.39 -35.60 4.23
C LYS A 610 24.16 -35.24 5.52
N ILE A 611 23.85 -34.08 6.10
CA ILE A 611 24.51 -33.55 7.30
C ILE A 611 23.83 -34.14 8.54
N PRO A 612 24.58 -34.72 9.49
CA PRO A 612 24.00 -35.29 10.69
C PRO A 612 23.42 -34.20 11.62
N PRO A 613 22.43 -34.51 12.48
CA PRO A 613 21.75 -33.53 13.32
C PRO A 613 22.69 -32.68 14.19
N GLU A 614 23.76 -33.27 14.72
CA GLU A 614 24.81 -32.63 15.49
C GLU A 614 25.71 -31.67 14.68
N GLY A 615 25.67 -31.76 13.35
CA GLY A 615 26.41 -30.91 12.42
C GLY A 615 25.67 -29.63 12.02
N VAL A 616 24.41 -29.45 12.44
CA VAL A 616 23.60 -28.26 12.19
C VAL A 616 23.74 -27.30 13.39
N GLY A 617 24.68 -26.36 13.30
CA GLY A 617 24.86 -25.32 14.32
C GLY A 617 23.89 -24.16 14.13
N ARG A 618 23.38 -23.61 15.24
CA ARG A 618 22.62 -22.34 15.26
C ARG A 618 23.51 -21.14 15.06
#